data_AF-A0A9X7BX10-F1
#
_entry.id   AF-A0A9X7BX10-F1
#
_cell.length_a   1.000
_cell.length_b   1.000
_cell.length_c   1.000
_cell.angle_alpha   90.00
_cell.angle_beta   90.00
_cell.angle_gamma   90.00
#
_symmetry.space_group_name_H-M   'P 1'
#
loop_
_entity.id
_entity.type
_entity.pdbx_description
1 polymer ?
#
loop_
_entity_poly.entity_id
_entity_poly.type
_entity_poly.pdbx_seq_one_letter_code
_entity_poly.pdbx_strand_id
1 'polypeptide(L)'
;MKSAGIQQVDKLGRCVIPIETREKVGLHAGTPIEIYVKGRNISIKKHQRICSITGEAVDNPIVVANGQIVLNPEGAKYLLKQLKEYIA
;
A
#
# COMPACT_ATOMS: atom_id res chain seq x y z
N MET A 1 -0.50 10.70 -19.41
CA MET A 1 0.20 9.41 -19.26
C MET A 1 1.58 9.55 -19.88
N LYS A 2 2.65 9.30 -19.11
CA LYS A 2 4.00 9.16 -19.68
C LYS A 2 4.26 7.66 -19.83
N SER A 3 4.65 7.20 -21.01
CA SER A 3 5.01 5.81 -21.23
C SER A 3 6.32 5.52 -20.49
N ALA A 4 6.31 4.49 -19.62
CA ALA A 4 7.50 4.03 -18.92
C ALA A 4 8.44 3.20 -19.84
N GLY A 5 8.05 3.00 -21.09
CA GLY A 5 8.70 2.13 -22.08
C GLY A 5 7.77 1.05 -22.60
N ILE A 6 8.18 0.35 -23.66
CA ILE A 6 7.51 -0.84 -24.19
C ILE A 6 8.28 -2.05 -23.67
N GLN A 7 7.57 -3.00 -23.06
CA GLN A 7 8.15 -4.23 -22.52
C GLN A 7 7.36 -5.42 -23.05
N GLN A 8 8.05 -6.50 -23.36
CA GLN A 8 7.41 -7.75 -23.77
C GLN A 8 7.09 -8.59 -22.54
N VAL A 9 5.98 -9.30 -22.60
CA VAL A 9 5.58 -10.27 -21.57
C VAL A 9 6.41 -11.53 -21.78
N ASP A 10 6.99 -12.05 -20.70
CA ASP A 10 7.74 -13.30 -20.77
C ASP A 10 6.83 -14.53 -20.92
N LYS A 11 7.43 -15.72 -21.07
CA LYS A 11 6.68 -16.98 -21.25
C LYS A 11 5.76 -17.34 -20.07
N LEU A 12 5.93 -16.71 -18.90
CA LEU A 12 5.16 -16.96 -17.69
C LEU A 12 4.13 -15.85 -17.43
N GLY A 13 4.00 -14.86 -18.30
CA GLY A 13 3.06 -13.75 -18.11
C GLY A 13 3.61 -12.59 -17.30
N ARG A 14 4.91 -12.54 -17.00
CA ARG A 14 5.53 -11.46 -16.21
C ARG A 14 5.96 -10.30 -17.11
N CYS A 15 5.81 -9.08 -16.62
CA CYS A 15 6.34 -7.88 -17.24
C CYS A 15 7.46 -7.28 -16.38
N VAL A 16 8.49 -6.73 -17.04
CA VAL A 16 9.61 -6.06 -16.36
C VAL A 16 9.27 -4.59 -16.19
N ILE A 17 9.48 -4.04 -14.98
CA ILE A 17 9.41 -2.59 -14.74
C ILE A 17 10.85 -2.06 -14.81
N PRO A 18 11.18 -1.14 -15.74
CA PRO A 18 12.51 -0.57 -15.86
C PRO A 18 12.99 0.08 -14.55
N ILE A 19 14.30 0.00 -14.30
CA ILE A 19 14.91 0.46 -13.04
C ILE A 19 14.61 1.93 -12.74
N GLU A 20 14.64 2.78 -13.76
CA GLU A 20 14.33 4.22 -13.65
C GLU A 20 12.89 4.48 -13.17
N THR A 21 11.95 3.65 -13.62
CA THR A 21 10.54 3.76 -13.20
C THR A 21 10.37 3.26 -11.78
N ARG A 22 11.10 2.19 -11.42
CA ARG A 22 11.09 1.67 -10.05
C ARG A 22 11.61 2.69 -9.06
N GLU A 23 12.71 3.38 -9.36
CA GLU A 23 13.27 4.43 -8.50
C GLU A 23 12.32 5.62 -8.34
N LYS A 24 11.73 6.10 -9.44
CA LYS A 24 10.75 7.21 -9.40
C LYS A 24 9.52 6.91 -8.56
N VAL A 25 9.07 5.66 -8.52
CA VAL A 25 7.85 5.24 -7.79
C VAL A 25 8.19 4.59 -6.43
N GLY A 26 9.48 4.41 -6.11
CA GLY A 26 9.91 3.76 -4.87
C GLY A 26 9.57 2.27 -4.78
N LEU A 27 9.59 1.55 -5.91
CA LEU A 27 9.33 0.10 -6.00
C LEU A 27 10.64 -0.70 -5.89
N HIS A 28 11.10 -0.90 -4.66
CA HIS A 28 12.27 -1.71 -4.36
C HIS A 28 11.96 -3.22 -4.39
N ALA A 29 12.99 -4.06 -4.45
CA ALA A 29 12.81 -5.50 -4.42
C ALA A 29 12.08 -5.91 -3.12
N GLY A 30 11.07 -6.77 -3.22
CA GLY A 30 10.24 -7.17 -2.08
C GLY A 30 9.13 -6.17 -1.69
N THR A 31 8.99 -5.04 -2.39
CA THR A 31 7.89 -4.11 -2.13
C THR A 31 6.55 -4.74 -2.55
N PRO A 32 5.56 -4.84 -1.66
CA PRO A 32 4.25 -5.36 -2.02
C PRO A 32 3.54 -4.38 -2.97
N ILE A 33 2.88 -4.91 -3.98
CA ILE A 33 2.18 -4.14 -5.02
C ILE A 33 0.74 -4.61 -5.16
N GLU A 34 -0.14 -3.69 -5.50
CA GLU A 34 -1.55 -3.95 -5.78
C GLU A 34 -1.86 -3.91 -7.28
N ILE A 35 -2.50 -5.01 -7.69
CA ILE A 35 -3.13 -5.41 -8.94
C ILE A 35 -4.47 -4.77 -9.31
N TYR A 36 -4.57 -3.61 -9.99
CA TYR A 36 -5.89 -3.10 -10.42
C TYR A 36 -6.16 -3.31 -11.90
N VAL A 37 -7.34 -3.86 -12.24
CA VAL A 37 -7.78 -4.06 -13.62
C VAL A 37 -9.03 -3.22 -13.90
N LYS A 38 -8.98 -2.38 -14.94
CA LYS A 38 -10.11 -1.56 -15.40
C LYS A 38 -10.25 -1.65 -16.91
N GLY A 39 -11.19 -2.47 -17.37
CA GLY A 39 -11.39 -2.76 -18.79
C GLY A 39 -10.15 -3.41 -19.40
N ARG A 40 -9.52 -2.75 -20.39
CA ARG A 40 -8.26 -3.20 -21.02
C ARG A 40 -7.00 -2.60 -20.38
N ASN A 41 -7.14 -1.84 -19.30
CA ASN A 41 -6.02 -1.19 -18.62
C ASN A 41 -5.69 -1.92 -17.31
N ILE A 42 -4.39 -2.11 -17.07
CA ILE A 42 -3.85 -2.58 -15.80
C ILE A 42 -3.16 -1.40 -15.13
N SER A 43 -3.45 -1.17 -13.85
CA SER A 43 -2.82 -0.15 -13.02
C SER A 43 -2.15 -0.81 -11.82
N ILE A 44 -0.90 -0.45 -11.55
CA ILE A 44 -0.14 -0.99 -10.42
C ILE A 44 0.06 0.13 -9.41
N LYS A 45 -0.19 -0.14 -8.13
CA LYS A 45 0.10 0.77 -7.02
C LYS A 45 0.97 0.08 -5.97
N LYS A 46 1.75 0.87 -5.23
CA LYS A 46 2.42 0.36 -4.02
C LYS A 46 1.34 -0.05 -3.02
N HIS A 47 1.43 -1.27 -2.49
CA HIS A 47 0.55 -1.68 -1.42
C HIS A 47 0.93 -0.88 -0.17
N GLN A 48 0.05 0.03 0.24
CA GLN A 48 0.19 0.78 1.48
C GLN A 48 -0.76 0.16 2.50
N ARG A 49 -0.25 -0.07 3.71
CA ARG A 49 -1.14 -0.45 4.81
C ARG A 49 -1.99 0.76 5.14
N ILE A 50 -3.30 0.55 5.26
CA ILE A 50 -4.24 1.58 5.68
C ILE A 50 -4.47 1.51 7.18
N CYS A 51 -4.71 2.66 7.81
CA CYS A 51 -5.13 2.74 9.19
C CYS A 51 -6.55 2.18 9.29
N SER A 52 -6.77 1.21 10.16
CA SER A 52 -8.08 0.58 10.40
C SER A 52 -9.12 1.56 10.95
N ILE A 53 -8.70 2.72 11.46
CA ILE A 53 -9.57 3.72 12.09
C ILE A 53 -9.83 4.90 11.16
N THR A 54 -8.77 5.50 10.59
CA THR A 54 -8.92 6.68 9.72
C THR A 54 -9.14 6.32 8.24
N GLY A 55 -8.81 5.09 7.84
CA GLY A 55 -8.85 4.66 6.44
C GLY A 55 -7.74 5.23 5.57
N GLU A 56 -6.82 6.01 6.15
CA GLU A 56 -5.73 6.66 5.43
C GLU A 56 -4.53 5.72 5.28
N ALA A 57 -3.74 5.92 4.22
CA ALA A 57 -2.48 5.21 4.04
C ALA A 57 -1.49 5.54 5.16
N VAL A 58 -0.78 4.53 5.65
CA VAL A 58 0.19 4.66 6.73
C VAL A 58 1.56 4.20 6.25
N ASP A 59 2.51 5.13 6.19
CA ASP A 59 3.89 4.80 5.82
C ASP A 59 4.64 4.11 6.96
N ASN A 60 4.42 4.50 8.23
CA ASN A 60 4.95 3.84 9.43
C ASN A 60 3.79 3.28 10.30
N PRO A 61 3.27 2.10 9.94
CA PRO A 61 2.12 1.50 10.60
C PRO A 61 2.45 1.07 12.03
N ILE A 62 1.66 1.54 12.99
CA ILE A 62 1.62 1.00 14.34
C ILE A 62 0.75 -0.26 14.28
N VAL A 63 1.30 -1.41 14.64
CA VAL A 63 0.60 -2.69 14.56
C VAL A 63 0.37 -3.22 15.96
N VAL A 64 -0.90 -3.46 16.33
CA VAL A 64 -1.31 -3.95 17.65
C VAL A 64 -2.23 -5.17 17.51
N ALA A 65 -2.64 -5.76 18.64
CA ALA A 65 -3.48 -6.96 18.70
C ALA A 65 -2.93 -8.11 17.82
N ASN A 66 -1.65 -8.47 18.02
CA ASN A 66 -0.98 -9.54 17.28
C ASN A 66 -1.05 -9.42 15.74
N GLY A 67 -1.04 -8.20 15.20
CA GLY A 67 -1.07 -8.00 13.76
C GLY A 67 -2.44 -7.66 13.19
N GLN A 68 -3.51 -7.71 14.00
CA GLN A 68 -4.88 -7.55 13.52
C GLN A 68 -5.28 -6.09 13.29
N ILE A 69 -4.67 -5.15 14.00
CA ILE A 69 -5.03 -3.74 13.93
C ILE A 69 -3.82 -2.94 13.48
N VAL A 70 -4.00 -2.17 12.40
CA VAL A 70 -2.98 -1.26 11.86
C VAL A 70 -3.45 0.17 12.06
N LEU A 71 -2.60 1.02 12.63
CA LEU A 71 -2.94 2.39 13.00
C LEU A 71 -1.89 3.38 12.50
N ASN A 72 -2.35 4.58 12.14
CA ASN A 72 -1.51 5.78 12.12
C ASN A 72 -1.55 6.47 13.50
N PRO A 73 -0.64 7.43 13.77
CA PRO A 73 -0.61 8.12 15.07
C PRO A 73 -1.93 8.81 15.46
N GLU A 74 -2.67 9.36 14.49
CA GLU A 74 -3.95 10.00 14.74
C GLU A 74 -5.05 9.00 15.10
N GLY A 75 -5.18 7.92 14.34
CA GLY A 75 -6.13 6.83 14.60
C GLY A 75 -5.86 6.15 15.94
N ALA A 76 -4.59 6.01 16.33
CA ALA A 76 -4.23 5.49 17.65
C ALA A 76 -4.70 6.42 18.80
N LYS A 77 -4.52 7.73 18.67
CA LYS A 77 -5.02 8.71 19.67
C LYS A 77 -6.54 8.70 19.77
N TYR A 78 -7.22 8.67 18.62
CA TYR A 78 -8.68 8.61 18.56
C TYR A 78 -9.21 7.33 19.25
N LEU A 79 -8.63 6.18 18.90
CA LEU A 79 -9.00 4.89 19.50
C LEU A 79 -8.77 4.89 21.01
N LEU A 80 -7.65 5.43 21.49
CA LEU A 80 -7.35 5.52 22.91
C LEU A 80 -8.39 6.38 23.66
N LYS A 81 -8.84 7.50 23.06
CA LYS A 81 -9.87 8.36 23.66
C LYS A 81 -11.20 7.62 23.78
N GLN A 82 -11.64 6.96 22.71
CA GLN A 82 -12.88 6.19 22.71
C GLN A 82 -12.84 5.03 23.72
N LEU A 83 -11.74 4.27 23.76
CA LEU A 83 -11.60 3.16 24.72
C LEU A 83 -11.66 3.64 26.17
N LYS A 84 -11.09 4.82 26.48
CA LYS A 84 -11.20 5.41 27.81
C LYS A 84 -12.63 5.78 28.19
N GLU A 85 -13.48 6.15 27.23
CA GLU A 85 -14.89 6.46 27.48
C GLU A 85 -15.74 5.20 27.79
N TYR A 86 -15.32 4.02 27.34
CA TYR A 86 -16.02 2.75 27.60
C TYR A 86 -15.48 1.96 28.80
N ILE A 87 -14.22 2.19 29.18
CA ILE A 87 -13.54 1.46 30.27
C ILE A 87 -13.59 2.24 31.60
N ALA A 88 -13.86 3.56 31.55
CA ALA A 88 -14.11 4.39 32.73
C ALA A 88 -15.56 4.26 33.21
#